data_AF-A0A5R9KRU3-F1
#
_entry.id   AF-A0A5R9KRU3-F1
#
_cell.length_a   1.000
_cell.length_b   1.000
_cell.length_c   1.000
_cell.angle_alpha   90.00
_cell.angle_beta   90.00
_cell.angle_gamma   90.00
#
_symmetry.space_group_name_H-M   'P 1'
#
loop_
_entity.id
_entity.type
_entity.pdbx_description
1 polymer ?
#
loop_
_entity_poly.entity_id
_entity_poly.type
_entity_poly.pdbx_seq_one_letter_code
_entity_poly.pdbx_strand_id
1 'polypeptide(L)'
;MQMLSGLGRTRYIPLLILFTLALLQSCRKNPKEMSSQELTEELSKKKNYEKLIEFANSAGINTTKFAYTGDVAPAFALLEEAGFGHKPNIRYTQKVIKPDTSLIRDVAEQIVSGTSVHDAMEKLEPVFPVYHNLKVHYARLLKENKKDSAAYVAEALNAYRWIHRQAKGAPRFVMVNIRGAYLNAMDSAGKNILSMRTVVGKINTPTPTIDTYATSIVTHPYWNVPKSIAIKEIFPKAAKDPEYLTRNRIAVIDKEGQELDTEELNWDELTAETFPYRFRQDTGGDNSLGLLKVEIKNPLAIYLHDTNARYLFASNQRWRSHGCVRVQKPTDLANYMAGTTLLNSDFMTEPDSVRTPPKWHKLKVRIPVFLFYLPADCNEKGDLLYFPDVYKRGAPRV
;
A
#
# COMPACT_ATOMS: atom_id res chain seq x y z
N MET A 1 59.76 65.81 9.24
CA MET A 1 58.56 65.70 8.38
C MET A 1 58.64 64.36 7.65
N GLN A 2 57.56 63.59 7.70
CA GLN A 2 57.41 62.21 7.22
C GLN A 2 57.81 62.03 5.74
N MET A 3 58.21 60.81 5.35
CA MET A 3 57.39 59.97 4.45
C MET A 3 57.84 58.50 4.48
N LEU A 4 56.83 57.64 4.34
CA LEU A 4 56.75 56.21 4.64
C LEU A 4 57.38 55.33 3.55
N SER A 5 58.09 54.27 3.95
CA SER A 5 58.40 53.12 3.10
C SER A 5 57.63 51.89 3.58
N GLY A 6 56.50 51.58 2.94
CA GLY A 6 55.73 50.36 3.15
C GLY A 6 55.57 49.61 1.83
N LEU A 7 56.48 48.67 1.55
CA LEU A 7 56.36 47.73 0.44
C LEU A 7 55.96 46.35 1.00
N GLY A 8 54.85 45.84 0.49
CA GLY A 8 54.08 44.75 1.06
C GLY A 8 54.77 43.38 1.03
N ARG A 9 54.57 42.62 2.11
CA ARG A 9 54.78 41.18 2.16
C ARG A 9 53.77 40.49 1.24
N THR A 10 54.19 40.12 0.04
CA THR A 10 53.54 39.09 -0.78
C THR A 10 53.49 37.79 0.01
N ARG A 11 52.27 37.34 0.34
CA ARG A 11 52.00 36.01 0.90
C ARG A 11 52.27 34.96 -0.18
N TYR A 12 53.51 34.50 -0.29
CA TYR A 12 53.83 33.28 -1.01
C TYR A 12 53.22 32.10 -0.24
N ILE A 13 52.05 31.63 -0.69
CA ILE A 13 51.60 30.28 -0.36
C ILE A 13 52.62 29.35 -1.04
N PRO A 14 53.32 28.47 -0.30
CA PRO A 14 54.32 27.60 -0.90
C PRO A 14 53.64 26.75 -1.97
N LEU A 15 54.19 26.74 -3.20
CA LEU A 15 53.72 25.85 -4.28
C LEU A 15 53.60 24.40 -3.80
N LEU A 16 54.43 23.99 -2.83
CA LEU A 16 54.38 22.67 -2.17
C LEU A 16 53.05 22.36 -1.46
N ILE A 17 52.37 23.36 -0.88
CA ILE A 17 51.07 23.16 -0.21
C ILE A 17 49.95 23.02 -1.24
N LEU A 18 50.01 23.79 -2.34
CA LEU A 18 49.09 23.64 -3.47
C LEU A 18 49.31 22.31 -4.22
N PHE A 19 50.56 21.86 -4.36
CA PHE A 19 50.90 20.58 -5.01
C PHE A 19 50.52 19.36 -4.16
N THR A 20 50.65 19.43 -2.83
CA THR A 20 50.22 18.35 -1.93
C THR A 20 48.70 18.23 -1.82
N LEU A 21 47.97 19.36 -1.82
CA LEU A 21 46.50 19.36 -1.93
C LEU A 21 46.02 18.84 -3.29
N ALA A 22 46.71 19.18 -4.39
CA ALA A 22 46.40 18.67 -5.73
C ALA A 22 46.69 17.16 -5.87
N LEU A 23 47.79 16.65 -5.31
CA LEU A 23 48.11 15.22 -5.30
C LEU A 23 47.13 14.40 -4.45
N LEU A 24 46.64 14.94 -3.33
CA LEU A 24 45.61 14.29 -2.50
C LEU A 24 44.23 14.24 -3.18
N GLN A 25 43.91 15.21 -4.04
CA GLN A 25 42.70 15.16 -4.88
C GLN A 25 42.87 14.28 -6.12
N SER A 26 44.09 14.18 -6.67
CA SER A 26 44.41 13.43 -7.89
C SER A 26 44.41 11.90 -7.72
N CYS A 27 44.40 11.37 -6.49
CA CYS A 27 44.44 9.93 -6.22
C CYS A 27 43.07 9.29 -5.94
N ARG A 28 41.96 10.05 -6.01
CA ARG A 28 40.63 9.46 -5.84
C ARG A 28 40.15 8.90 -7.17
N LYS A 29 40.02 7.57 -7.23
CA LYS A 29 39.37 6.85 -8.33
C LYS A 29 38.02 7.49 -8.64
N ASN A 30 37.65 7.58 -9.91
CA ASN A 30 36.33 8.06 -10.32
C ASN A 30 35.25 7.16 -9.68
N PRO A 31 34.25 7.69 -8.94
CA PRO A 31 33.22 6.87 -8.30
C PRO A 31 32.48 5.92 -9.25
N LYS A 32 32.32 6.31 -10.53
CA LYS A 32 31.72 5.45 -11.56
C LYS A 32 32.55 4.21 -11.90
N GLU A 33 33.85 4.26 -11.66
CA GLU A 33 34.80 3.17 -11.90
C GLU A 33 35.07 2.35 -10.62
N MET A 34 34.53 2.78 -9.47
CA MET A 34 34.67 2.06 -8.21
C MET A 34 33.82 0.78 -8.20
N SER A 35 34.40 -0.30 -7.69
CA SER A 35 33.68 -1.52 -7.30
C SER A 35 32.67 -1.23 -6.18
N SER A 36 31.72 -2.14 -5.96
CA SER A 36 30.76 -2.01 -4.85
C SER A 36 31.44 -1.99 -3.49
N GLN A 37 32.58 -2.69 -3.34
CA GLN A 37 33.36 -2.68 -2.11
C GLN A 37 34.01 -1.30 -1.88
N GLU A 38 34.70 -0.75 -2.88
CA GLU A 38 35.32 0.58 -2.80
C GLU A 38 34.28 1.67 -2.48
N LEU A 39 33.09 1.63 -3.11
CA LEU A 39 31.99 2.54 -2.78
C LEU A 39 31.50 2.37 -1.34
N THR A 40 31.41 1.12 -0.86
CA THR A 40 30.97 0.84 0.51
C THR A 40 31.96 1.41 1.52
N GLU A 41 33.27 1.25 1.28
CA GLU A 41 34.33 1.81 2.13
C GLU A 41 34.28 3.35 2.16
N GLU A 42 34.11 4.00 1.00
CA GLU A 42 33.97 5.47 0.90
C GLU A 42 32.70 6.00 1.60
N LEU A 43 31.58 5.28 1.49
CA LEU A 43 30.34 5.63 2.18
C LEU A 43 30.42 5.37 3.70
N SER A 44 31.21 4.38 4.12
CA SER A 44 31.41 4.02 5.53
C SER A 44 32.25 5.05 6.28
N LYS A 45 32.96 5.95 5.56
CA LYS A 45 33.68 7.06 6.18
C LYS A 45 32.72 7.87 7.05
N LYS A 46 33.10 8.06 8.32
CA LYS A 46 32.30 8.69 9.39
C LYS A 46 31.43 9.87 8.91
N LYS A 47 32.02 10.84 8.23
CA LYS A 47 31.32 12.04 7.71
C LYS A 47 30.14 11.70 6.77
N ASN A 48 30.29 10.72 5.89
CA ASN A 48 29.26 10.33 4.94
C ASN A 48 28.19 9.48 5.63
N TYR A 49 28.63 8.51 6.44
CA TYR A 49 27.72 7.60 7.11
C TYR A 49 26.84 8.29 8.16
N GLU A 50 27.39 9.22 8.95
CA GLU A 50 26.60 9.99 9.92
C GLU A 50 25.48 10.79 9.24
N LYS A 51 25.75 11.39 8.06
CA LYS A 51 24.73 12.09 7.26
C LYS A 51 23.69 11.14 6.68
N LEU A 52 24.08 9.93 6.28
CA LEU A 52 23.15 8.90 5.85
C LEU A 52 22.23 8.45 6.98
N ILE A 53 22.78 8.28 8.18
CA ILE A 53 22.00 7.95 9.38
C ILE A 53 21.06 9.09 9.76
N GLU A 54 21.52 10.35 9.69
CA GLU A 54 20.68 11.53 9.93
C GLU A 54 19.51 11.59 8.94
N PHE A 55 19.79 11.43 7.64
CA PHE A 55 18.76 11.36 6.60
C PHE A 55 17.77 10.23 6.89
N ALA A 56 18.26 9.02 7.14
CA ALA A 56 17.42 7.85 7.38
C ALA A 56 16.52 8.03 8.61
N ASN A 57 17.06 8.56 9.71
CA ASN A 57 16.28 8.91 10.89
C ASN A 57 15.20 9.93 10.55
N SER A 58 15.52 11.00 9.81
CA SER A 58 14.53 12.00 9.38
C SER A 58 13.43 11.43 8.46
N ALA A 59 13.70 10.28 7.85
CA ALA A 59 12.81 9.55 6.97
C ALA A 59 12.00 8.46 7.71
N GLY A 60 12.06 8.39 9.04
CA GLY A 60 11.31 7.40 9.82
C GLY A 60 11.85 5.98 9.71
N ILE A 61 13.15 5.84 9.47
CA ILE A 61 13.82 4.54 9.40
C ILE A 61 14.49 4.26 10.75
N ASN A 62 14.27 3.07 11.27
CA ASN A 62 15.00 2.62 12.45
C ASN A 62 16.43 2.26 12.08
N THR A 63 17.36 3.15 12.43
CA THR A 63 18.78 3.00 12.09
C THR A 63 19.55 2.08 13.03
N THR A 64 18.95 1.58 14.12
CA THR A 64 19.66 0.71 15.08
C THR A 64 20.15 -0.59 14.43
N LYS A 65 19.37 -1.15 13.49
CA LYS A 65 19.76 -2.33 12.70
C LYS A 65 20.88 -2.07 11.68
N PHE A 66 21.24 -0.80 11.48
CA PHE A 66 22.33 -0.35 10.61
C PHE A 66 23.46 0.30 11.41
N ALA A 67 23.50 0.04 12.72
CA ALA A 67 24.61 0.50 13.55
C ALA A 67 25.95 -0.05 13.03
N TYR A 68 27.00 0.72 13.28
CA TYR A 68 28.35 0.39 12.85
C TYR A 68 28.86 -0.84 13.62
N THR A 69 29.01 -1.98 12.93
CA THR A 69 29.55 -3.23 13.52
C THR A 69 30.86 -3.59 12.82
N GLY A 70 31.98 -3.02 13.25
CA GLY A 70 33.32 -3.24 12.64
C GLY A 70 33.77 -2.07 11.77
N ASP A 71 34.66 -2.28 10.78
CA ASP A 71 35.26 -1.19 9.98
C ASP A 71 34.43 -0.75 8.76
N VAL A 72 33.35 -1.48 8.43
CA VAL A 72 32.53 -1.23 7.24
C VAL A 72 31.07 -1.12 7.66
N ALA A 73 30.45 0.00 7.29
CA ALA A 73 29.05 0.27 7.57
C ALA A 73 28.14 -0.38 6.53
N PRO A 74 26.91 -0.80 6.88
CA PRO A 74 25.94 -1.37 5.94
C PRO A 74 25.27 -0.29 5.05
N ALA A 75 26.08 0.56 4.39
CA ALA A 75 25.63 1.74 3.66
C ALA A 75 24.65 1.43 2.53
N PHE A 76 24.91 0.41 1.71
CA PHE A 76 23.99 0.03 0.64
C PHE A 76 22.65 -0.50 1.16
N ALA A 77 22.65 -1.22 2.28
CA ALA A 77 21.42 -1.70 2.91
C ALA A 77 20.60 -0.53 3.49
N LEU A 78 21.27 0.49 4.04
CA LEU A 78 20.63 1.71 4.52
C LEU A 78 20.04 2.53 3.35
N LEU A 79 20.78 2.68 2.25
CA LEU A 79 20.29 3.33 1.02
C LEU A 79 19.08 2.60 0.43
N GLU A 80 19.11 1.26 0.39
CA GLU A 80 18.00 0.44 -0.06
C GLU A 80 16.75 0.68 0.79
N GLU A 81 16.87 0.59 2.12
CA GLU A 81 15.77 0.82 3.05
C GLU A 81 15.23 2.25 2.93
N ALA A 82 16.11 3.23 2.75
CA ALA A 82 15.74 4.63 2.66
C ALA A 82 15.03 5.01 1.36
N GLY A 83 15.43 4.41 0.24
CA GLY A 83 14.76 4.60 -1.04
C GLY A 83 13.47 3.78 -1.17
N PHE A 84 13.52 2.50 -0.81
CA PHE A 84 12.51 1.53 -1.22
C PHE A 84 11.68 0.96 -0.07
N GLY A 85 12.07 1.23 1.18
CA GLY A 85 11.41 0.69 2.37
C GLY A 85 11.55 -0.83 2.52
N HIS A 86 11.16 -1.32 3.68
CA HIS A 86 11.00 -2.75 3.94
C HIS A 86 9.56 -3.19 3.66
N LYS A 87 9.35 -4.50 3.50
CA LYS A 87 8.02 -5.08 3.32
C LYS A 87 7.16 -4.81 4.57
N PRO A 88 6.03 -4.06 4.45
CA PRO A 88 5.09 -3.90 5.56
C PRO A 88 4.50 -5.24 6.00
N ASN A 89 3.80 -5.28 7.14
CA ASN A 89 3.12 -6.49 7.61
C ASN A 89 1.93 -6.86 6.69
N ILE A 90 2.25 -7.58 5.61
CA ILE A 90 1.33 -7.96 4.53
C ILE A 90 1.10 -9.47 4.58
N ARG A 91 -0.15 -9.88 4.76
CA ARG A 91 -0.54 -11.30 4.81
C ARG A 91 -0.36 -12.00 3.46
N TYR A 92 -0.61 -11.29 2.36
CA TYR A 92 -0.45 -11.85 1.02
C TYR A 92 0.13 -10.83 0.04
N THR A 93 1.20 -11.22 -0.66
CA THR A 93 1.83 -10.43 -1.72
C THR A 93 1.88 -11.26 -2.99
N GLN A 94 1.23 -10.80 -4.06
CA GLN A 94 1.17 -11.56 -5.31
C GLN A 94 2.51 -11.56 -6.06
N LYS A 95 3.25 -10.45 -6.06
CA LYS A 95 4.61 -10.37 -6.60
C LYS A 95 5.35 -9.24 -5.91
N VAL A 96 6.60 -9.49 -5.51
CA VAL A 96 7.49 -8.45 -4.98
C VAL A 96 8.39 -7.97 -6.12
N ILE A 97 8.20 -6.75 -6.60
CA ILE A 97 9.18 -6.03 -7.41
C ILE A 97 10.42 -5.83 -6.54
N LYS A 98 11.64 -6.09 -7.06
CA LYS A 98 12.90 -5.89 -6.31
C LYS A 98 13.32 -4.41 -6.34
N PRO A 99 14.13 -3.95 -5.37
CA PRO A 99 14.75 -2.63 -5.44
C PRO A 99 15.59 -2.49 -6.70
N ASP A 100 15.66 -1.27 -7.24
CA ASP A 100 16.48 -0.99 -8.40
C ASP A 100 17.93 -0.74 -7.96
N THR A 101 18.76 -1.78 -8.03
CA THR A 101 20.15 -1.72 -7.59
C THR A 101 20.99 -0.73 -8.39
N SER A 102 20.59 -0.41 -9.63
CA SER A 102 21.28 0.60 -10.44
C SER A 102 21.05 2.01 -9.90
N LEU A 103 19.83 2.34 -9.45
CA LEU A 103 19.54 3.61 -8.80
C LEU A 103 20.24 3.75 -7.45
N ILE A 104 20.28 2.67 -6.65
CA ILE A 104 21.01 2.67 -5.37
C ILE A 104 22.50 2.96 -5.62
N ARG A 105 23.08 2.34 -6.64
CA ARG A 105 24.48 2.58 -7.02
C ARG A 105 24.70 4.02 -7.50
N ASP A 106 23.84 4.57 -8.35
CA ASP A 106 23.93 5.96 -8.82
C ASP A 106 23.92 6.96 -7.64
N VAL A 107 23.07 6.73 -6.64
CA VAL A 107 23.04 7.55 -5.42
C VAL A 107 24.33 7.41 -4.61
N ALA A 108 24.85 6.18 -4.45
CA ALA A 108 26.14 5.95 -3.79
C ALA A 108 27.28 6.71 -4.49
N GLU A 109 27.36 6.63 -5.82
CA GLU A 109 28.35 7.32 -6.64
C GLU A 109 28.27 8.84 -6.47
N GLN A 110 27.05 9.41 -6.43
CA GLN A 110 26.84 10.85 -6.21
C GLN A 110 27.31 11.31 -4.83
N ILE A 111 26.98 10.56 -3.77
CA ILE A 111 27.41 10.90 -2.41
C ILE A 111 28.95 10.87 -2.30
N VAL A 112 29.59 9.84 -2.85
CA VAL A 112 31.06 9.73 -2.87
C VAL A 112 31.70 10.84 -3.71
N SER A 113 31.03 11.29 -4.78
CA SER A 113 31.44 12.44 -5.60
C SER A 113 31.26 13.79 -4.92
N GLY A 114 30.61 13.84 -3.75
CA GLY A 114 30.44 15.06 -2.94
C GLY A 114 29.05 15.69 -3.01
N THR A 115 28.09 15.11 -3.74
CA THR A 115 26.68 15.51 -3.65
C THR A 115 26.18 15.31 -2.21
N SER A 116 25.33 16.23 -1.73
CA SER A 116 24.76 16.07 -0.39
C SER A 116 23.88 14.80 -0.33
N VAL A 117 23.83 14.15 0.84
CA VAL A 117 22.98 12.96 1.02
C VAL A 117 21.51 13.28 0.71
N HIS A 118 21.04 14.46 1.12
CA HIS A 118 19.68 14.90 0.84
C HIS A 118 19.40 14.92 -0.67
N ASP A 119 20.20 15.66 -1.44
CA ASP A 119 19.99 15.83 -2.89
C ASP A 119 20.17 14.53 -3.67
N ALA A 120 21.12 13.68 -3.24
CA ALA A 120 21.31 12.38 -3.86
C ALA A 120 20.11 11.45 -3.63
N MET A 121 19.52 11.48 -2.41
CA MET A 121 18.41 10.62 -2.03
C MET A 121 17.06 11.05 -2.64
N GLU A 122 16.88 12.32 -3.02
CA GLU A 122 15.64 12.82 -3.65
C GLU A 122 15.19 11.94 -4.84
N LYS A 123 16.14 11.39 -5.60
CA LYS A 123 15.88 10.49 -6.74
C LYS A 123 15.24 9.15 -6.36
N LEU A 124 15.46 8.69 -5.13
CA LEU A 124 14.93 7.41 -4.64
C LEU A 124 13.61 7.56 -3.90
N GLU A 125 13.32 8.75 -3.37
CA GLU A 125 12.12 8.97 -2.59
C GLU A 125 10.85 8.91 -3.44
N PRO A 126 9.72 8.45 -2.87
CA PRO A 126 8.42 8.57 -3.51
C PRO A 126 8.10 10.03 -3.87
N VAL A 127 7.68 10.25 -5.11
CA VAL A 127 7.22 11.57 -5.61
C VAL A 127 5.80 11.94 -5.14
N PHE A 128 5.25 11.20 -4.17
CA PHE A 128 3.86 11.29 -3.78
C PHE A 128 3.64 12.48 -2.83
N PRO A 129 2.67 13.39 -3.10
CA PRO A 129 2.39 14.53 -2.22
C PRO A 129 2.11 14.12 -0.76
N VAL A 130 1.40 13.01 -0.58
CA VAL A 130 1.09 12.44 0.74
C VAL A 130 2.37 11.99 1.48
N TYR A 131 3.35 11.43 0.79
CA TYR A 131 4.64 11.03 1.38
C TYR A 131 5.42 12.25 1.87
N HIS A 132 5.47 13.32 1.07
CA HIS A 132 6.14 14.57 1.46
C HIS A 132 5.47 15.22 2.68
N ASN A 133 4.14 15.27 2.73
CA ASN A 133 3.40 15.79 3.89
C ASN A 133 3.66 14.95 5.15
N LEU A 134 3.72 13.62 5.02
CA LEU A 134 4.08 12.74 6.13
C LEU A 134 5.51 13.00 6.63
N LYS A 135 6.48 13.27 5.74
CA LYS A 135 7.85 13.64 6.16
C LYS A 135 7.87 14.93 6.98
N VAL A 136 7.14 15.97 6.54
CA VAL A 136 7.02 17.25 7.26
C VAL A 136 6.42 17.02 8.65
N HIS A 137 5.34 16.25 8.74
CA HIS A 137 4.73 15.94 10.03
C HIS A 137 5.61 15.06 10.92
N TYR A 138 6.30 14.08 10.36
CA TYR A 138 7.23 13.25 11.09
C TYR A 138 8.34 14.08 11.75
N ALA A 139 8.99 14.96 10.98
CA ALA A 139 10.02 15.87 11.49
C ALA A 139 9.48 16.80 12.59
N ARG A 140 8.28 17.35 12.42
CA ARG A 140 7.61 18.16 13.45
C ARG A 140 7.37 17.36 14.73
N LEU A 141 6.86 16.13 14.63
CA LEU A 141 6.57 15.28 15.79
C LEU A 141 7.84 14.90 16.56
N LEU A 142 8.95 14.65 15.86
CA LEU A 142 10.25 14.43 16.50
C LEU A 142 10.71 15.67 17.29
N LYS A 143 10.59 16.86 16.70
CA LYS A 143 10.92 18.14 17.37
C LYS A 143 10.05 18.39 18.61
N GLU A 144 8.79 17.97 18.57
CA GLU A 144 7.84 18.04 19.70
C GLU A 144 8.01 16.87 20.70
N ASN A 145 8.99 15.99 20.51
CA ASN A 145 9.23 14.78 21.32
C ASN A 145 8.02 13.83 21.41
N LYS A 146 7.17 13.80 20.38
CA LYS A 146 5.99 12.92 20.28
C LYS A 146 6.35 11.59 19.61
N LYS A 147 7.16 10.78 20.29
CA LYS A 147 7.77 9.56 19.72
C LYS A 147 6.75 8.53 19.24
N ASP A 148 5.70 8.26 20.01
CA ASP A 148 4.66 7.28 19.62
C ASP A 148 3.89 7.72 18.37
N SER A 149 3.55 9.01 18.30
CA SER A 149 2.91 9.60 17.13
C SER A 149 3.85 9.56 15.91
N ALA A 150 5.13 9.86 16.10
CA ALA A 150 6.13 9.78 15.04
C ALA A 150 6.28 8.34 14.52
N ALA A 151 6.23 7.34 15.40
CA ALA A 151 6.26 5.93 15.00
C ALA A 151 5.07 5.57 14.08
N TYR A 152 3.86 6.07 14.37
CA TYR A 152 2.71 5.85 13.48
C TYR A 152 2.92 6.45 12.08
N VAL A 153 3.51 7.64 12.02
CA VAL A 153 3.83 8.31 10.75
C VAL A 153 4.96 7.58 10.01
N ALA A 154 5.95 7.06 10.72
CA ALA A 154 7.04 6.28 10.13
C ALA A 154 6.56 4.99 9.47
N GLU A 155 5.56 4.30 10.04
CA GLU A 155 4.93 3.14 9.39
C GLU A 155 4.26 3.54 8.05
N ALA A 156 3.56 4.69 8.03
CA ALA A 156 2.95 5.22 6.81
C ALA A 156 4.01 5.60 5.75
N LEU A 157 5.10 6.25 6.17
CA LEU A 157 6.24 6.56 5.28
C LEU A 157 6.81 5.29 4.63
N ASN A 158 7.03 4.24 5.42
CA ASN A 158 7.49 2.96 4.88
C ASN A 158 6.49 2.35 3.88
N ALA A 159 5.19 2.41 4.18
CA ALA A 159 4.16 1.92 3.28
C ALA A 159 4.16 2.67 1.92
N TYR A 160 4.38 3.98 1.91
CA TYR A 160 4.47 4.74 0.65
C TYR A 160 5.76 4.48 -0.14
N ARG A 161 6.90 4.21 0.52
CA ARG A 161 8.10 3.68 -0.17
C ARG A 161 7.81 2.32 -0.83
N TRP A 162 7.14 1.44 -0.10
CA TRP A 162 6.72 0.14 -0.63
C TRP A 162 5.77 0.29 -1.82
N ILE A 163 4.77 1.18 -1.74
CA ILE A 163 3.86 1.49 -2.87
C ILE A 163 4.66 1.99 -4.08
N HIS A 164 5.54 2.97 -3.90
CA HIS A 164 6.34 3.54 -4.98
C HIS A 164 7.14 2.45 -5.73
N ARG A 165 7.73 1.53 -4.97
CA ARG A 165 8.42 0.36 -5.52
C ARG A 165 7.49 -0.61 -6.26
N GLN A 166 6.37 -0.99 -5.65
CA GLN A 166 5.48 -2.03 -6.20
C GLN A 166 4.57 -1.53 -7.33
N ALA A 167 4.32 -0.23 -7.39
CA ALA A 167 3.54 0.42 -8.45
C ALA A 167 4.41 0.93 -9.62
N LYS A 168 5.73 0.71 -9.60
CA LYS A 168 6.65 1.17 -10.65
C LYS A 168 6.16 0.74 -12.03
N GLY A 169 5.96 1.73 -12.92
CA GLY A 169 5.50 1.53 -14.29
C GLY A 169 3.99 1.33 -14.45
N ALA A 170 3.21 1.31 -13.36
CA ALA A 170 1.76 1.32 -13.44
C ALA A 170 1.26 2.75 -13.69
N PRO A 171 0.29 2.97 -14.60
CA PRO A 171 -0.24 4.31 -14.87
C PRO A 171 -1.08 4.86 -13.70
N ARG A 172 -1.55 3.98 -12.82
CA ARG A 172 -2.41 4.29 -11.68
C ARG A 172 -2.51 3.09 -10.73
N PHE A 173 -2.90 3.32 -9.49
CA PHE A 173 -3.06 2.29 -8.46
C PHE A 173 -4.18 2.64 -7.46
N VAL A 174 -4.50 1.70 -6.58
CA VAL A 174 -5.49 1.89 -5.50
C VAL A 174 -4.88 1.49 -4.16
N MET A 175 -5.15 2.28 -3.12
CA MET A 175 -4.79 1.96 -1.74
C MET A 175 -6.03 2.03 -0.85
N VAL A 176 -6.26 0.96 -0.10
CA VAL A 176 -7.27 0.86 0.96
C VAL A 176 -6.56 0.92 2.29
N ASN A 177 -6.88 1.93 3.10
CA ASN A 177 -6.48 1.94 4.50
C ASN A 177 -7.59 1.30 5.35
N ILE A 178 -7.33 0.09 5.82
CA ILE A 178 -8.26 -0.72 6.62
C ILE A 178 -8.58 -0.04 7.95
N ARG A 179 -7.63 0.62 8.61
CA ARG A 179 -7.89 1.33 9.88
C ARG A 179 -8.71 2.61 9.68
N GLY A 180 -8.57 3.28 8.55
CA GLY A 180 -9.39 4.45 8.22
C GLY A 180 -10.72 4.12 7.54
N ALA A 181 -10.87 2.89 7.06
CA ALA A 181 -12.00 2.43 6.26
C ALA A 181 -12.30 3.40 5.09
N TYR A 182 -11.25 3.71 4.32
CA TYR A 182 -11.33 4.47 3.07
C TYR A 182 -10.44 3.84 1.98
N LEU A 183 -10.72 4.24 0.75
CA LEU A 183 -9.98 3.90 -0.45
C LEU A 183 -9.61 5.18 -1.18
N ASN A 184 -8.35 5.29 -1.57
CA ASN A 184 -7.82 6.32 -2.46
C ASN A 184 -7.32 5.67 -3.75
N ALA A 185 -7.75 6.22 -4.88
CA ALA A 185 -7.34 5.85 -6.22
C ALA A 185 -6.41 6.95 -6.74
N MET A 186 -5.15 6.60 -6.99
CA MET A 186 -4.07 7.55 -7.31
C MET A 186 -3.42 7.28 -8.67
N ASP A 187 -3.07 8.34 -9.39
CA ASP A 187 -2.24 8.23 -10.59
C ASP A 187 -0.81 7.76 -10.29
N SER A 188 0.02 7.60 -11.32
CA SER A 188 1.41 7.15 -11.17
C SER A 188 2.29 8.09 -10.33
N ALA A 189 1.90 9.36 -10.19
CA ALA A 189 2.60 10.35 -9.36
C ALA A 189 2.03 10.43 -7.94
N GLY A 190 1.09 9.55 -7.58
CA GLY A 190 0.47 9.52 -6.26
C GLY A 190 -0.53 10.65 -6.03
N LYS A 191 -0.95 11.37 -7.07
CA LYS A 191 -2.03 12.35 -6.96
C LYS A 191 -3.34 11.60 -6.84
N ASN A 192 -4.13 11.96 -5.82
CA ASN A 192 -5.44 11.35 -5.62
C ASN A 192 -6.43 11.81 -6.70
N ILE A 193 -7.05 10.83 -7.36
CA ILE A 193 -8.05 11.02 -8.42
C ILE A 193 -9.45 10.75 -7.89
N LEU A 194 -9.58 9.79 -6.95
CA LEU A 194 -10.86 9.38 -6.40
C LEU A 194 -10.66 8.90 -4.95
N SER A 195 -11.35 9.56 -4.01
CA SER A 195 -11.52 9.08 -2.65
C SER A 195 -12.95 8.59 -2.40
N MET A 196 -13.06 7.53 -1.60
CA MET A 196 -14.34 7.03 -1.14
C MET A 196 -14.24 6.32 0.20
N ARG A 197 -15.37 6.25 0.91
CA ARG A 197 -15.49 5.41 2.11
C ARG A 197 -15.53 3.93 1.71
N THR A 198 -15.05 3.09 2.61
CA THR A 198 -15.17 1.63 2.50
C THR A 198 -15.82 1.05 3.74
N VAL A 199 -16.37 -0.17 3.64
CA VAL A 199 -16.70 -1.02 4.78
C VAL A 199 -15.81 -2.26 4.72
N VAL A 200 -15.02 -2.47 5.76
CA VAL A 200 -14.01 -3.53 5.85
C VAL A 200 -14.40 -4.54 6.94
N GLY A 201 -13.57 -5.56 7.14
CA GLY A 201 -13.83 -6.67 8.05
C GLY A 201 -14.04 -6.22 9.50
N LYS A 202 -14.91 -6.91 10.25
CA LYS A 202 -14.99 -6.78 11.72
C LYS A 202 -13.81 -7.49 12.41
N ILE A 203 -13.62 -7.24 13.71
CA ILE A 203 -12.47 -7.76 14.47
C ILE A 203 -12.31 -9.29 14.42
N ASN A 204 -13.41 -10.05 14.40
CA ASN A 204 -13.37 -11.52 14.34
C ASN A 204 -13.24 -12.09 12.91
N THR A 205 -13.42 -11.25 11.89
CA THR A 205 -13.20 -11.59 10.47
C THR A 205 -12.49 -10.42 9.78
N PRO A 206 -11.23 -10.12 10.19
CA PRO A 206 -10.54 -8.91 9.78
C PRO A 206 -10.21 -8.95 8.29
N THR A 207 -10.24 -7.78 7.63
CA THR A 207 -9.71 -7.65 6.28
C THR A 207 -8.20 -7.92 6.32
N PRO A 208 -7.70 -8.87 5.50
CA PRO A 208 -6.27 -9.15 5.45
C PRO A 208 -5.51 -8.01 4.76
N THR A 209 -4.28 -7.78 5.18
CA THR A 209 -3.36 -6.88 4.46
C THR A 209 -2.86 -7.57 3.19
N ILE A 210 -2.96 -6.89 2.05
CA ILE A 210 -2.70 -7.46 0.72
C ILE A 210 -1.92 -6.48 -0.13
N ASP A 211 -0.99 -7.00 -0.93
CA ASP A 211 -0.34 -6.32 -2.04
C ASP A 211 -0.54 -7.17 -3.31
N THR A 212 -1.38 -6.68 -4.22
CA THR A 212 -1.78 -7.42 -5.42
C THR A 212 -2.17 -6.51 -6.58
N TYR A 213 -2.83 -7.04 -7.61
CA TYR A 213 -3.42 -6.29 -8.70
C TYR A 213 -4.87 -6.68 -8.98
N ALA A 214 -5.64 -5.74 -9.50
CA ALA A 214 -6.96 -5.98 -10.08
C ALA A 214 -6.83 -6.64 -11.47
N THR A 215 -7.74 -7.56 -11.78
CA THR A 215 -7.74 -8.31 -13.05
C THR A 215 -8.97 -8.05 -13.91
N SER A 216 -10.13 -7.85 -13.29
CA SER A 216 -11.39 -7.66 -14.00
C SER A 216 -12.43 -6.94 -13.15
N ILE A 217 -13.33 -6.23 -13.81
CA ILE A 217 -14.60 -5.79 -13.24
C ILE A 217 -15.66 -6.82 -13.62
N VAL A 218 -16.52 -7.18 -12.68
CA VAL A 218 -17.65 -8.09 -12.91
C VAL A 218 -18.93 -7.38 -12.51
N THR A 219 -19.79 -7.12 -13.50
CA THR A 219 -21.13 -6.56 -13.28
C THR A 219 -22.13 -7.69 -13.10
N HIS A 220 -23.17 -7.44 -12.29
CA HIS A 220 -24.19 -8.43 -11.93
C HIS A 220 -23.57 -9.75 -11.41
N PRO A 221 -22.65 -9.71 -10.42
CA PRO A 221 -21.96 -10.91 -9.99
C PRO A 221 -22.89 -11.88 -9.26
N TYR A 222 -22.73 -13.19 -9.49
CA TYR A 222 -23.15 -14.17 -8.49
C TYR A 222 -22.31 -13.99 -7.22
N TRP A 223 -22.93 -14.17 -6.06
CA TRP A 223 -22.18 -14.36 -4.81
C TRP A 223 -22.05 -15.84 -4.49
N ASN A 224 -20.89 -16.41 -4.80
CA ASN A 224 -20.52 -17.73 -4.31
C ASN A 224 -20.14 -17.60 -2.84
N VAL A 225 -20.99 -18.13 -1.95
CA VAL A 225 -20.86 -17.92 -0.52
C VAL A 225 -19.63 -18.68 0.00
N PRO A 226 -18.66 -18.01 0.66
CA PRO A 226 -17.54 -18.68 1.29
C PRO A 226 -18.00 -19.75 2.28
N LYS A 227 -17.32 -20.91 2.32
CA LYS A 227 -17.69 -22.05 3.18
C LYS A 227 -17.93 -21.65 4.64
N SER A 228 -17.12 -20.75 5.20
CA SER A 228 -17.30 -20.28 6.57
C SER A 228 -18.63 -19.56 6.81
N ILE A 229 -19.09 -18.74 5.85
CA ILE A 229 -20.38 -18.04 5.93
C ILE A 229 -21.53 -19.01 5.64
N ALA A 230 -21.35 -19.87 4.64
CA ALA A 230 -22.29 -20.92 4.30
C ALA A 230 -22.67 -21.75 5.53
N ILE A 231 -21.67 -22.25 6.25
CA ILE A 231 -21.86 -23.12 7.42
C ILE A 231 -22.31 -22.37 8.68
N LYS A 232 -21.76 -21.18 8.95
CA LYS A 232 -22.02 -20.49 10.23
C LYS A 232 -23.26 -19.59 10.21
N GLU A 233 -23.72 -19.18 9.03
CA GLU A 233 -24.77 -18.16 8.92
C GLU A 233 -25.94 -18.58 8.04
N ILE A 234 -25.69 -19.24 6.89
CA ILE A 234 -26.76 -19.58 5.94
C ILE A 234 -27.38 -20.92 6.30
N PHE A 235 -26.57 -21.96 6.48
CA PHE A 235 -27.03 -23.33 6.78
C PHE A 235 -27.98 -23.38 7.99
N PRO A 236 -27.68 -22.75 9.16
CA PRO A 236 -28.59 -22.79 10.30
C PRO A 236 -29.93 -22.07 10.05
N LYS A 237 -29.96 -21.09 9.12
CA LYS A 237 -31.19 -20.38 8.75
C LYS A 237 -32.02 -21.20 7.77
N ALA A 238 -31.36 -21.81 6.77
CA ALA A 238 -32.00 -22.68 5.79
C ALA A 238 -32.61 -23.93 6.45
N ALA A 239 -31.88 -24.58 7.36
CA ALA A 239 -32.38 -25.75 8.09
C ALA A 239 -33.57 -25.42 9.00
N LYS A 240 -33.63 -24.19 9.54
CA LYS A 240 -34.74 -23.74 10.39
C LYS A 240 -35.96 -23.28 9.59
N ASP A 241 -35.74 -22.75 8.39
CA ASP A 241 -36.75 -22.10 7.56
C ASP A 241 -36.43 -22.35 6.08
N PRO A 242 -37.09 -23.34 5.44
CA PRO A 242 -36.84 -23.71 4.06
C PRO A 242 -37.02 -22.55 3.06
N GLU A 243 -37.94 -21.60 3.34
CA GLU A 243 -38.16 -20.44 2.48
C GLU A 243 -37.05 -19.39 2.56
N TYR A 244 -36.16 -19.47 3.55
CA TYR A 244 -35.07 -18.52 3.72
C TYR A 244 -34.24 -18.37 2.44
N LEU A 245 -33.95 -19.48 1.77
CA LEU A 245 -33.15 -19.51 0.56
C LEU A 245 -33.86 -18.79 -0.59
N THR A 246 -35.12 -19.12 -0.86
CA THR A 246 -35.94 -18.49 -1.88
C THR A 246 -36.09 -16.98 -1.65
N ARG A 247 -36.43 -16.57 -0.43
CA ARG A 247 -36.59 -15.14 -0.08
C ARG A 247 -35.30 -14.32 -0.22
N ASN A 248 -34.14 -14.97 -0.16
CA ASN A 248 -32.84 -14.32 -0.33
C ASN A 248 -32.19 -14.62 -1.70
N ARG A 249 -32.90 -15.32 -2.60
CA ARG A 249 -32.44 -15.74 -3.93
C ARG A 249 -31.14 -16.54 -3.87
N ILE A 250 -31.06 -17.47 -2.93
CA ILE A 250 -29.90 -18.33 -2.71
C ILE A 250 -30.20 -19.73 -3.24
N ALA A 251 -29.42 -20.16 -4.22
CA ALA A 251 -29.45 -21.52 -4.75
C ALA A 251 -28.50 -22.44 -3.96
N VAL A 252 -28.85 -23.73 -3.85
CA VAL A 252 -27.96 -24.81 -3.43
C VAL A 252 -27.35 -25.44 -4.66
N ILE A 253 -26.02 -25.47 -4.73
CA ILE A 253 -25.30 -26.01 -5.89
C ILE A 253 -24.48 -27.23 -5.45
N ASP A 254 -24.58 -28.31 -6.21
CA ASP A 254 -23.82 -29.54 -6.00
C ASP A 254 -22.36 -29.44 -6.46
N LYS A 255 -21.63 -30.56 -6.41
CA LYS A 255 -20.21 -30.63 -6.79
C LYS A 255 -20.04 -30.58 -8.31
N GLU A 256 -21.04 -31.03 -9.03
CA GLU A 256 -21.16 -31.07 -10.48
C GLU A 256 -21.55 -29.69 -11.06
N GLY A 257 -21.98 -28.77 -10.20
CA GLY A 257 -22.37 -27.40 -10.55
C GLY A 257 -23.86 -27.22 -10.84
N GLN A 258 -24.68 -28.23 -10.60
CA GLN A 258 -26.12 -28.20 -10.82
C GLN A 258 -26.85 -27.56 -9.63
N GLU A 259 -27.91 -26.82 -9.94
CA GLU A 259 -28.80 -26.25 -8.94
C GLU A 259 -29.78 -27.32 -8.47
N LEU A 260 -29.80 -27.55 -7.16
CA LEU A 260 -30.67 -28.55 -6.53
C LEU A 260 -31.98 -27.91 -6.12
N ASP A 261 -33.07 -28.68 -6.22
CA ASP A 261 -34.32 -28.32 -5.58
C ASP A 261 -34.16 -28.42 -4.06
N THR A 262 -34.41 -27.31 -3.37
CA THR A 262 -34.27 -27.25 -1.90
C THR A 262 -35.33 -28.04 -1.16
N GLU A 263 -36.47 -28.34 -1.80
CA GLU A 263 -37.53 -29.17 -1.24
C GLU A 263 -37.16 -30.66 -1.23
N GLU A 264 -36.28 -31.10 -2.14
CA GLU A 264 -35.79 -32.47 -2.22
C GLU A 264 -34.64 -32.76 -1.24
N LEU A 265 -34.10 -31.72 -0.58
CA LEU A 265 -32.99 -31.86 0.37
C LEU A 265 -33.51 -32.24 1.76
N ASN A 266 -33.05 -33.38 2.28
CA ASN A 266 -33.25 -33.73 3.68
C ASN A 266 -32.30 -32.94 4.58
N TRP A 267 -32.75 -31.78 5.05
CA TRP A 267 -31.97 -30.87 5.90
C TRP A 267 -31.58 -31.48 7.25
N ASP A 268 -32.37 -32.42 7.79
CA ASP A 268 -32.13 -33.05 9.10
C ASP A 268 -30.95 -34.03 9.07
N GLU A 269 -30.64 -34.59 7.91
CA GLU A 269 -29.49 -35.49 7.72
C GLU A 269 -28.18 -34.75 7.42
N LEU A 270 -28.25 -33.44 7.15
CA LEU A 270 -27.08 -32.61 6.87
C LEU A 270 -26.55 -31.98 8.17
N THR A 271 -25.23 -31.93 8.30
CA THR A 271 -24.59 -31.15 9.36
C THR A 271 -23.65 -30.11 8.78
N ALA A 272 -23.27 -29.13 9.60
CA ALA A 272 -22.26 -28.14 9.28
C ALA A 272 -20.94 -28.77 8.79
N GLU A 273 -20.58 -29.93 9.33
CA GLU A 273 -19.37 -30.68 9.03
C GLU A 273 -19.49 -31.49 7.72
N THR A 274 -20.67 -32.06 7.46
CA THR A 274 -20.92 -32.96 6.33
C THR A 274 -21.55 -32.29 5.11
N PHE A 275 -21.95 -31.02 5.21
CA PHE A 275 -22.60 -30.27 4.12
C PHE A 275 -21.75 -30.29 2.83
N PRO A 276 -22.17 -31.04 1.79
CA PRO A 276 -21.34 -31.30 0.61
C PRO A 276 -21.55 -30.26 -0.51
N TYR A 277 -22.50 -29.34 -0.31
CA TYR A 277 -22.95 -28.36 -1.30
C TYR A 277 -22.35 -26.98 -1.08
N ARG A 278 -22.61 -26.07 -2.01
CA ARG A 278 -22.29 -24.63 -1.87
C ARG A 278 -23.53 -23.78 -2.08
N PHE A 279 -23.63 -22.69 -1.34
CA PHE A 279 -24.65 -21.67 -1.58
C PHE A 279 -24.17 -20.65 -2.62
N ARG A 280 -25.07 -20.26 -3.53
CA ARG A 280 -24.85 -19.19 -4.50
C ARG A 280 -26.03 -18.23 -4.47
N GLN A 281 -25.79 -16.98 -4.06
CA GLN A 281 -26.80 -15.94 -4.21
C GLN A 281 -26.84 -15.44 -5.66
N ASP A 282 -28.04 -15.33 -6.21
CA ASP A 282 -28.31 -14.85 -7.55
C ASP A 282 -28.01 -13.35 -7.70
N THR A 283 -27.95 -12.88 -8.93
CA THR A 283 -27.68 -11.48 -9.27
C THR A 283 -28.82 -10.55 -8.81
N GLY A 284 -28.51 -9.27 -8.60
CA GLY A 284 -29.51 -8.21 -8.41
C GLY A 284 -29.21 -7.24 -7.27
N GLY A 285 -30.13 -6.30 -7.02
CA GLY A 285 -29.94 -5.19 -6.07
C GLY A 285 -29.84 -5.60 -4.60
N ASP A 286 -30.40 -6.74 -4.23
CA ASP A 286 -30.32 -7.35 -2.89
C ASP A 286 -29.13 -8.30 -2.71
N ASN A 287 -28.35 -8.55 -3.77
CA ASN A 287 -27.16 -9.38 -3.72
C ASN A 287 -26.15 -8.80 -2.71
N SER A 288 -25.55 -9.67 -1.89
CA SER A 288 -24.61 -9.27 -0.85
C SER A 288 -23.32 -8.62 -1.37
N LEU A 289 -22.94 -8.92 -2.62
CA LEU A 289 -21.86 -8.25 -3.36
C LEU A 289 -22.32 -6.98 -4.11
N GLY A 290 -23.63 -6.70 -4.09
CA GLY A 290 -24.24 -5.65 -4.90
C GLY A 290 -24.12 -5.93 -6.40
N LEU A 291 -24.16 -4.86 -7.20
CA LEU A 291 -24.21 -4.95 -8.66
C LEU A 291 -22.82 -5.04 -9.31
N LEU A 292 -21.74 -4.90 -8.54
CA LEU A 292 -20.38 -4.80 -9.08
C LEU A 292 -19.35 -5.38 -8.12
N LYS A 293 -18.41 -6.16 -8.66
CA LYS A 293 -17.15 -6.49 -7.96
C LYS A 293 -15.94 -6.25 -8.84
N VAL A 294 -14.86 -5.82 -8.19
CA VAL A 294 -13.49 -5.83 -8.70
C VAL A 294 -12.83 -7.12 -8.25
N GLU A 295 -12.43 -7.93 -9.21
CA GLU A 295 -11.57 -9.09 -8.97
C GLU A 295 -10.14 -8.63 -8.74
N ILE A 296 -9.58 -9.01 -7.59
CA ILE A 296 -8.17 -8.79 -7.26
C ILE A 296 -7.50 -10.15 -7.08
N LYS A 297 -6.28 -10.32 -7.59
CA LYS A 297 -5.63 -11.64 -7.57
C LYS A 297 -5.24 -12.03 -6.14
N ASN A 298 -5.88 -13.02 -5.54
CA ASN A 298 -5.51 -13.53 -4.21
C ASN A 298 -6.11 -14.92 -3.93
N PRO A 299 -5.52 -15.72 -3.05
CA PRO A 299 -6.07 -17.03 -2.65
C PRO A 299 -7.09 -16.93 -1.50
N LEU A 300 -7.36 -15.73 -0.98
CA LEU A 300 -8.15 -15.50 0.24
C LEU A 300 -9.62 -15.16 -0.06
N ALA A 301 -10.04 -15.22 -1.32
CA ALA A 301 -11.38 -14.83 -1.79
C ALA A 301 -11.78 -13.40 -1.36
N ILE A 302 -10.81 -12.48 -1.40
CA ILE A 302 -11.04 -11.05 -1.11
C ILE A 302 -11.33 -10.30 -2.41
N TYR A 303 -12.31 -9.41 -2.37
CA TYR A 303 -12.71 -8.55 -3.48
C TYR A 303 -12.90 -7.11 -2.99
N LEU A 304 -12.90 -6.16 -3.92
CA LEU A 304 -13.52 -4.85 -3.72
C LEU A 304 -14.90 -4.90 -4.38
N HIS A 305 -15.99 -4.54 -3.70
CA HIS A 305 -17.32 -4.75 -4.28
C HIS A 305 -18.37 -3.75 -3.78
N ASP A 306 -19.47 -3.62 -4.50
CA ASP A 306 -20.67 -2.89 -4.07
C ASP A 306 -21.35 -3.61 -2.88
N THR A 307 -22.48 -3.11 -2.38
CA THR A 307 -23.25 -3.79 -1.36
C THR A 307 -24.71 -3.35 -1.39
N ASN A 308 -25.61 -4.26 -1.06
CA ASN A 308 -27.00 -3.94 -0.72
C ASN A 308 -27.14 -3.10 0.58
N ALA A 309 -26.10 -3.03 1.42
CA ALA A 309 -26.10 -2.29 2.69
C ALA A 309 -25.40 -0.91 2.60
N ARG A 310 -25.76 -0.10 1.59
CA ARG A 310 -25.08 1.20 1.30
C ARG A 310 -25.19 2.22 2.44
N TYR A 311 -26.22 2.13 3.28
CA TYR A 311 -26.38 2.98 4.47
C TYR A 311 -25.17 2.92 5.43
N LEU A 312 -24.40 1.82 5.42
CA LEU A 312 -23.20 1.67 6.24
C LEU A 312 -22.11 2.68 5.91
N PHE A 313 -22.09 3.24 4.70
CA PHE A 313 -21.12 4.29 4.34
C PHE A 313 -21.35 5.61 5.08
N ALA A 314 -22.54 5.84 5.62
CA ALA A 314 -22.83 6.98 6.50
C ALA A 314 -22.45 6.74 7.97
N SER A 315 -22.12 5.49 8.34
CA SER A 315 -21.73 5.15 9.72
C SER A 315 -20.27 5.49 10.00
N ASN A 316 -19.98 5.82 11.26
CA ASN A 316 -18.61 5.92 11.79
C ASN A 316 -18.01 4.55 12.14
N GLN A 317 -18.81 3.49 12.22
CA GLN A 317 -18.35 2.12 12.51
C GLN A 317 -18.40 1.24 11.25
N ARG A 318 -17.39 1.39 10.38
CA ARG A 318 -17.33 0.71 9.07
C ARG A 318 -16.51 -0.60 9.06
N TRP A 319 -16.25 -1.19 10.21
CA TRP A 319 -15.64 -2.52 10.36
C TRP A 319 -16.73 -3.57 10.56
N ARG A 320 -17.49 -3.88 9.50
CA ARG A 320 -18.74 -4.66 9.56
C ARG A 320 -18.81 -5.82 8.56
N SER A 321 -17.80 -6.00 7.69
CA SER A 321 -17.79 -7.07 6.68
C SER A 321 -17.16 -8.37 7.17
N HIS A 322 -17.18 -9.41 6.32
CA HIS A 322 -16.50 -10.70 6.56
C HIS A 322 -15.08 -10.77 5.96
N GLY A 323 -14.43 -9.63 5.77
CA GLY A 323 -13.04 -9.52 5.30
C GLY A 323 -12.90 -8.86 3.93
N CYS A 324 -13.89 -8.99 3.04
CA CYS A 324 -13.93 -8.24 1.78
C CYS A 324 -14.11 -6.73 2.02
N VAL A 325 -13.80 -5.92 1.00
CA VAL A 325 -13.90 -4.46 1.08
C VAL A 325 -15.11 -3.99 0.27
N ARG A 326 -16.13 -3.47 0.95
CA ARG A 326 -17.26 -2.82 0.27
C ARG A 326 -16.88 -1.38 -0.07
N VAL A 327 -17.19 -0.92 -1.27
CA VAL A 327 -16.78 0.41 -1.77
C VAL A 327 -18.00 1.31 -2.02
N GLN A 328 -17.90 2.59 -1.64
CA GLN A 328 -19.03 3.53 -1.70
C GLN A 328 -19.40 3.94 -3.13
N LYS A 329 -18.42 3.99 -4.04
CA LYS A 329 -18.58 4.46 -5.42
C LYS A 329 -18.08 3.40 -6.42
N PRO A 330 -18.77 2.25 -6.54
CA PRO A 330 -18.29 1.12 -7.33
C PRO A 330 -18.13 1.44 -8.83
N THR A 331 -19.05 2.20 -9.43
CA THR A 331 -18.96 2.63 -10.84
C THR A 331 -17.74 3.50 -11.11
N ASP A 332 -17.51 4.50 -10.26
CA ASP A 332 -16.34 5.38 -10.39
C ASP A 332 -15.04 4.60 -10.26
N LEU A 333 -14.99 3.64 -9.33
CA LEU A 333 -13.83 2.76 -9.17
C LEU A 333 -13.60 1.89 -10.42
N ALA A 334 -14.66 1.32 -10.98
CA ALA A 334 -14.58 0.50 -12.18
C ALA A 334 -14.08 1.28 -13.39
N ASN A 335 -14.62 2.48 -13.63
CA ASN A 335 -14.20 3.38 -14.71
C ASN A 335 -12.75 3.84 -14.52
N TYR A 336 -12.38 4.21 -13.29
CA TYR A 336 -11.00 4.54 -12.93
C TYR A 336 -10.03 3.39 -13.24
N MET A 337 -10.36 2.16 -12.81
CA MET A 337 -9.52 1.00 -13.07
C MET A 337 -9.43 0.68 -14.57
N ALA A 338 -10.53 0.80 -15.31
CA ALA A 338 -10.56 0.62 -16.76
C ALA A 338 -9.76 1.70 -17.50
N GLY A 339 -9.69 2.93 -16.96
CA GLY A 339 -9.06 4.08 -17.60
C GLY A 339 -9.88 4.70 -18.73
N THR A 340 -11.16 4.36 -18.77
CA THR A 340 -12.14 4.81 -19.75
C THR A 340 -13.51 4.68 -19.10
N THR A 341 -14.53 5.32 -19.68
CA THR A 341 -15.92 5.05 -19.31
C THR A 341 -16.26 3.62 -19.72
N LEU A 342 -16.36 2.74 -18.71
CA LEU A 342 -16.79 1.35 -18.86
C LEU A 342 -18.28 1.20 -18.54
N LEU A 343 -18.74 1.93 -17.52
CA LEU A 343 -20.11 1.93 -17.00
C LEU A 343 -20.61 3.37 -16.91
N ASN A 344 -21.90 3.56 -17.22
CA ASN A 344 -22.57 4.85 -17.08
C ASN A 344 -22.84 5.19 -15.60
N SER A 345 -23.05 6.47 -15.30
CA SER A 345 -23.26 6.96 -13.93
C SER A 345 -24.54 6.42 -13.29
N ASP A 346 -25.55 6.10 -14.10
CA ASP A 346 -26.85 5.58 -13.70
C ASP A 346 -26.88 4.05 -13.52
N PHE A 347 -25.79 3.33 -13.84
CA PHE A 347 -25.69 1.87 -13.73
C PHE A 347 -26.14 1.32 -12.35
N MET A 348 -25.90 2.07 -11.27
CA MET A 348 -26.27 1.63 -9.91
C MET A 348 -27.76 1.84 -9.58
N THR A 349 -28.48 2.60 -10.40
CA THR A 349 -29.87 3.01 -10.20
C THR A 349 -30.81 2.46 -11.28
N GLU A 350 -30.29 1.79 -12.29
CA GLU A 350 -31.10 1.09 -13.28
C GLU A 350 -32.02 0.07 -12.58
N PRO A 351 -33.31 0.00 -12.95
CA PRO A 351 -34.23 -0.96 -12.35
C PRO A 351 -33.78 -2.40 -12.61
N ASP A 352 -33.62 -3.16 -11.52
CA ASP A 352 -33.36 -4.61 -11.53
C ASP A 352 -34.64 -5.38 -11.88
N SER A 353 -35.17 -5.11 -13.08
CA SER A 353 -36.44 -5.64 -13.57
C SER A 353 -36.30 -6.93 -14.37
N VAL A 354 -35.08 -7.23 -14.84
CA VAL A 354 -34.75 -8.40 -15.64
C VAL A 354 -33.50 -9.04 -15.07
N ARG A 355 -33.55 -10.36 -14.84
CA ARG A 355 -32.39 -11.15 -14.41
C ARG A 355 -31.27 -11.01 -15.45
N THR A 356 -30.18 -10.36 -15.07
CA THR A 356 -29.04 -10.11 -15.94
C THR A 356 -27.87 -11.02 -15.55
N PRO A 357 -27.35 -11.87 -16.45
CA PRO A 357 -26.24 -12.75 -16.12
C PRO A 357 -24.95 -11.98 -15.82
N PRO A 358 -24.03 -12.54 -15.01
CA PRO A 358 -22.74 -11.90 -14.75
C PRO A 358 -21.96 -11.63 -16.02
N LYS A 359 -21.36 -10.43 -16.10
CA LYS A 359 -20.52 -10.03 -17.23
C LYS A 359 -19.12 -9.65 -16.75
N TRP A 360 -18.11 -10.28 -17.34
CA TRP A 360 -16.71 -9.99 -17.05
C TRP A 360 -16.14 -8.95 -18.02
N HIS A 361 -15.51 -7.93 -17.44
CA HIS A 361 -14.76 -6.91 -18.14
C HIS A 361 -13.30 -6.99 -17.72
N LYS A 362 -12.48 -7.64 -18.55
CA LYS A 362 -11.06 -7.81 -18.29
C LYS A 362 -10.35 -6.45 -18.39
N LEU A 363 -9.52 -6.13 -17.39
CA LEU A 363 -8.70 -4.92 -17.43
C LEU A 363 -7.54 -5.11 -18.41
N LYS A 364 -7.29 -4.09 -19.24
CA LYS A 364 -6.22 -4.10 -20.26
C LYS A 364 -4.83 -4.08 -19.63
N VAL A 365 -4.72 -3.50 -18.44
CA VAL A 365 -3.49 -3.39 -17.65
C VAL A 365 -3.75 -3.89 -16.23
N ARG A 366 -2.72 -4.45 -15.60
CA ARG A 366 -2.78 -4.82 -14.18
C ARG A 366 -2.70 -3.54 -13.34
N ILE A 367 -3.73 -3.28 -12.55
CA ILE A 367 -3.77 -2.11 -11.66
C ILE A 367 -3.36 -2.56 -10.26
N PRO A 368 -2.25 -2.06 -9.68
CA PRO A 368 -1.88 -2.40 -8.31
C PRO A 368 -2.97 -2.02 -7.31
N VAL A 369 -3.20 -2.91 -6.34
CA VAL A 369 -4.17 -2.76 -5.26
C VAL A 369 -3.49 -3.12 -3.95
N PHE A 370 -3.43 -2.14 -3.05
CA PHE A 370 -2.83 -2.27 -1.73
C PHE A 370 -3.91 -2.19 -0.65
N LEU A 371 -3.97 -3.17 0.24
CA LEU A 371 -4.79 -3.16 1.45
C LEU A 371 -3.85 -3.11 2.64
N PHE A 372 -3.73 -1.94 3.27
CA PHE A 372 -2.85 -1.73 4.42
C PHE A 372 -3.62 -1.40 5.68
N TYR A 373 -3.01 -1.66 6.83
CA TYR A 373 -3.60 -1.42 8.15
C TYR A 373 -2.85 -0.28 8.85
N LEU A 374 -2.86 0.91 8.25
CA LEU A 374 -1.99 2.02 8.63
C LEU A 374 -2.59 2.90 9.75
N PRO A 375 -1.84 3.22 10.81
CA PRO A 375 -2.31 4.02 11.95
C PRO A 375 -2.43 5.52 11.64
N ALA A 376 -1.70 6.00 10.64
CA ALA A 376 -1.70 7.40 10.22
C ALA A 376 -1.65 7.50 8.69
N ASP A 377 -2.11 8.64 8.17
CA ASP A 377 -2.01 9.04 6.76
C ASP A 377 -2.21 10.57 6.67
N CYS A 378 -2.07 11.17 5.49
CA CYS A 378 -2.44 12.56 5.26
C CYS A 378 -3.65 12.67 4.32
N ASN A 379 -4.49 13.68 4.54
CA ASN A 379 -5.55 14.02 3.60
C ASN A 379 -5.00 14.88 2.42
N GLU A 380 -5.86 15.24 1.47
CA GLU A 380 -5.48 16.05 0.30
C GLU A 380 -5.01 17.47 0.66
N LYS A 381 -5.44 18.01 1.80
CA LYS A 381 -4.97 19.31 2.32
C LYS A 381 -3.60 19.21 3.00
N GLY A 382 -3.08 17.98 3.15
CA GLY A 382 -1.85 17.69 3.86
C GLY A 382 -2.03 17.48 5.35
N ASP A 383 -3.25 17.54 5.90
CA ASP A 383 -3.46 17.36 7.34
C ASP A 383 -3.18 15.92 7.75
N LEU A 384 -2.44 15.75 8.84
CA LEU A 384 -2.20 14.45 9.47
C LEU A 384 -3.47 13.88 10.08
N LEU A 385 -3.79 12.64 9.73
CA LEU A 385 -4.89 11.84 10.25
C LEU A 385 -4.37 10.68 11.10
N TYR A 386 -5.12 10.33 12.13
CA TYR A 386 -4.88 9.13 12.95
C TYR A 386 -6.11 8.23 12.94
N PHE A 387 -5.87 6.92 13.00
CA PHE A 387 -6.92 5.91 12.90
C PHE A 387 -6.86 4.90 14.05
N PRO A 388 -8.02 4.53 14.62
CA PRO A 388 -8.08 3.60 15.75
C PRO A 388 -7.59 2.19 15.38
N ASP A 389 -6.99 1.49 16.34
CA ASP A 389 -6.58 0.09 16.20
C ASP A 389 -7.76 -0.87 16.42
N VAL A 390 -8.67 -0.91 15.45
CA VAL A 390 -9.93 -1.68 15.51
C VAL A 390 -9.74 -3.20 15.59
N TYR A 391 -8.58 -3.72 15.20
CA TYR A 391 -8.21 -5.13 15.25
C TYR A 391 -7.28 -5.48 16.41
N LYS A 392 -6.96 -4.51 17.29
CA LYS A 392 -6.12 -4.71 18.47
C LYS A 392 -4.76 -5.36 18.15
N ARG A 393 -4.12 -4.94 17.05
CA ARG A 393 -2.79 -5.44 16.64
C ARG A 393 -1.65 -4.80 17.43
N GLY A 394 -1.94 -3.77 18.23
CA GLY A 394 -0.97 -3.02 19.01
C GLY A 394 -0.32 -1.89 18.22
N ALA A 395 0.58 -1.18 18.91
CA ALA A 395 1.39 -0.14 18.30
C ALA A 395 2.41 -0.76 17.31
N PRO A 396 2.77 -0.04 16.23
CA PRO A 396 3.83 -0.44 15.34
C PRO A 396 5.15 -0.48 16.11
N ARG A 397 5.95 -1.53 15.90
CA ARG A 397 7.32 -1.58 16.42
C ARG A 397 8.21 -0.97 15.34
N VAL A 398 8.34 0.36 15.36
CA VAL A 398 9.18 1.07 14.38
C VAL A 398 10.55 1.28 14.96
#